data_AF-A0AAV5SPB9-F1
#
_entry.id   AF-A0AAV5SPB9-F1
#
_cell.length_a   1.000
_cell.length_b   1.000
_cell.length_c   1.000
_cell.angle_alpha   90.00
_cell.angle_beta   90.00
_cell.angle_gamma   90.00
#
_symmetry.space_group_name_H-M   'P 1'
#
loop_
_entity.id
_entity.type
_entity.pdbx_description
1 polymer ?
#
loop_
_entity_poly.entity_id
_entity_poly.type
_entity_poly.pdbx_seq_one_letter_code
_entity_poly.pdbx_strand_id
1 'polypeptide(L)'
;MKAILLSEPSLLEYGAPIVIVGDLHGQIRDLLRVLDRFSEGKTPGCLAMRLVFLGDYVDRGINSLEVIMTLVTLKILFPNCVRL
;
A
#
# COMPACT_ATOMS: atom_id res chain seq x y z
N MET A 1 -11.47 1.40 -8.57
CA MET A 1 -11.07 1.05 -7.18
C MET A 1 -11.95 -0.02 -6.55
N LYS A 2 -13.24 0.24 -6.29
CA LYS A 2 -14.15 -0.73 -5.64
C LYS A 2 -14.16 -2.12 -6.29
N ALA A 3 -14.22 -2.21 -7.63
CA ALA A 3 -14.17 -3.47 -8.34
C ALA A 3 -12.86 -4.26 -8.14
N ILE A 4 -11.72 -3.55 -8.01
CA ILE A 4 -10.41 -4.17 -7.77
C ILE A 4 -10.40 -4.80 -6.38
N LEU A 5 -10.80 -4.05 -5.35
CA LEU A 5 -10.85 -4.56 -3.98
C LEU A 5 -11.82 -5.74 -3.83
N LEU A 6 -13.01 -5.66 -4.43
CA LEU A 6 -14.01 -6.73 -4.36
C LEU A 6 -13.62 -8.00 -5.14
N SER A 7 -12.66 -7.90 -6.06
CA SER A 7 -12.13 -9.07 -6.76
C SER A 7 -11.11 -9.86 -5.94
N GLU A 8 -10.62 -9.30 -4.83
CA GLU A 8 -9.63 -9.95 -3.97
C GLU A 8 -10.31 -10.76 -2.84
N PRO A 9 -9.73 -11.92 -2.45
CA PRO A 9 -10.28 -12.70 -1.35
C PRO A 9 -10.07 -11.99 -0.02
N SER A 10 -10.96 -12.22 0.94
CA SER A 10 -10.88 -11.63 2.28
C SER A 10 -9.65 -12.11 3.08
N LEU A 11 -9.15 -13.30 2.78
CA LEU A 11 -7.90 -13.83 3.33
C LEU A 11 -6.86 -13.91 2.21
N LEU A 12 -5.75 -13.18 2.41
CA LEU A 12 -4.63 -13.16 1.47
C LEU A 12 -3.54 -14.11 1.96
N GLU A 13 -3.02 -14.95 1.06
CA GLU A 13 -1.91 -15.86 1.34
C GLU A 13 -0.68 -15.48 0.51
N TYR A 14 0.46 -15.21 1.17
CA TYR A 14 1.71 -14.83 0.49
C TYR A 14 2.92 -15.56 1.06
N GLY A 15 3.85 -15.89 0.16
CA GLY A 15 5.22 -16.24 0.51
C GLY A 15 6.11 -15.00 0.62
N ALA A 16 7.21 -15.12 1.36
CA ALA A 16 8.24 -14.09 1.45
C ALA A 16 8.96 -13.88 0.09
N PRO A 17 9.53 -12.70 -0.17
CA PRO A 17 9.61 -11.52 0.70
C PRO A 17 8.37 -10.60 0.61
N ILE A 18 7.89 -10.13 1.77
CA ILE A 18 6.80 -9.15 1.89
C ILE A 18 7.19 -8.07 2.91
N VAL A 19 6.63 -6.88 2.72
CA VAL A 19 6.72 -5.77 3.68
C VAL A 19 5.31 -5.51 4.21
N ILE A 20 5.17 -5.59 5.52
CA ILE A 20 3.90 -5.35 6.22
C ILE A 20 3.98 -3.96 6.85
N VAL A 21 2.97 -3.13 6.58
CA VAL A 21 2.86 -1.76 7.07
C VAL A 21 1.60 -1.66 7.93
N GLY A 22 1.77 -1.23 9.18
CA GLY A 22 0.66 -0.96 10.10
C GLY A 22 0.03 0.41 9.89
N ASP A 23 -0.48 0.96 10.98
CA ASP A 23 -1.24 2.21 11.02
C ASP A 23 -0.46 3.38 10.40
N LEU A 24 -1.18 4.20 9.63
CA LEU A 24 -0.63 5.43 9.04
C LEU A 24 -1.29 6.68 9.63
N HIS A 25 -2.56 6.60 9.99
CA HIS A 25 -3.32 7.70 10.59
C HIS A 25 -3.08 9.07 9.93
N GLY A 26 -3.13 9.17 8.60
CA GLY A 26 -2.93 10.44 7.89
C GLY A 26 -1.51 11.01 7.95
N GLN A 27 -0.49 10.20 8.24
CA GLN A 27 0.92 10.59 8.29
C GLN A 27 1.63 10.33 6.95
N ILE A 28 1.44 11.22 5.97
CA ILE A 28 1.98 11.06 4.61
C ILE A 28 3.51 10.91 4.58
N ARG A 29 4.24 11.58 5.48
CA ARG A 29 5.71 11.50 5.53
C ARG A 29 6.20 10.10 5.84
N ASP A 30 5.48 9.38 6.70
CA ASP A 30 5.84 8.01 7.07
C ASP A 30 5.53 7.03 5.94
N LEU A 31 4.41 7.21 5.24
CA LEU A 31 4.12 6.48 4.00
C LEU A 31 5.23 6.68 2.96
N LEU A 32 5.67 7.92 2.72
CA LEU A 32 6.73 8.21 1.76
C LEU A 32 8.07 7.56 2.14
N ARG A 33 8.42 7.52 3.43
CA ARG A 33 9.63 6.83 3.91
C ARG A 33 9.58 5.31 3.67
N VAL A 34 8.42 4.69 3.87
CA VAL A 34 8.23 3.26 3.58
C VAL A 34 8.41 3.02 2.08
N LEU A 35 7.81 3.85 1.24
CA LEU A 35 7.96 3.73 -0.21
C LEU A 35 9.43 3.90 -0.60
N ASP A 36 10.11 4.95 -0.17
CA ASP A 36 11.52 5.21 -0.46
C ASP A 36 12.41 4.00 -0.10
N ARG A 37 12.21 3.42 1.08
CA ARG A 37 13.00 2.29 1.58
C ARG A 37 12.76 0.96 0.86
N PHE A 38 11.52 0.70 0.41
CA PHE A 38 11.11 -0.63 -0.05
C PHE A 38 10.63 -0.66 -1.52
N SER A 39 10.72 0.45 -2.25
CA SER A 39 10.37 0.55 -3.67
C SER A 39 11.57 0.56 -4.63
N GLU A 40 12.79 0.44 -4.09
CA GLU A 40 14.01 0.32 -4.90
C GLU A 40 14.05 -1.02 -5.65
N GLY A 41 14.33 -0.97 -6.96
CA GLY A 41 14.22 -2.10 -7.86
C GLY A 41 12.84 -2.16 -8.52
N LYS A 42 12.71 -1.59 -9.72
CA LYS A 42 11.47 -1.66 -10.50
C LYS A 42 11.65 -2.67 -11.62
N THR A 43 10.86 -3.73 -11.61
CA THR A 43 10.59 -4.52 -12.81
C THR A 43 9.32 -3.95 -13.47
N PRO A 44 9.17 -4.03 -14.80
CA PRO A 44 7.95 -3.55 -15.45
C PRO A 44 6.70 -4.22 -14.84
N GLY A 45 5.81 -3.42 -14.25
CA GLY A 45 4.57 -3.90 -13.64
C GLY A 45 4.68 -4.38 -12.18
N CYS A 46 5.84 -4.29 -11.51
CA CYS A 46 5.92 -4.57 -10.08
C CYS A 46 7.04 -3.82 -9.33
N LEU A 47 6.78 -3.55 -8.05
CA LEU A 47 7.80 -3.15 -7.09
C LEU A 47 8.69 -4.36 -6.78
N ALA A 48 9.94 -4.13 -6.36
CA ALA A 48 10.84 -5.21 -5.92
C ALA A 48 10.24 -6.10 -4.83
N MET A 49 9.37 -5.54 -3.98
CA MET A 49 8.71 -6.24 -2.89
C MET A 49 7.20 -5.97 -2.88
N ARG A 50 6.44 -6.92 -2.33
CA ARG A 50 5.00 -6.78 -2.10
C ARG A 50 4.75 -6.01 -0.81
N LEU A 51 3.98 -4.94 -0.90
CA LEU A 51 3.52 -4.13 0.23
C LEU A 51 2.13 -4.58 0.65
N VAL A 52 1.96 -4.90 1.94
CA VAL A 52 0.67 -5.23 2.56
C VAL A 52 0.41 -4.23 3.67
N PHE A 53 -0.69 -3.48 3.55
CA PHE A 53 -1.13 -2.53 4.54
C PHE A 53 -2.25 -3.15 5.41
N LEU A 54 -2.20 -2.92 6.73
CA LEU A 54 -3.09 -3.58 7.68
C LEU A 54 -4.35 -2.78 8.06
N GLY A 55 -4.46 -1.52 7.63
CA GLY A 55 -5.59 -0.65 7.95
C GLY A 55 -5.16 0.67 8.59
N ASP A 56 -6.13 1.35 9.23
CA ASP A 56 -5.95 2.61 9.97
C ASP A 56 -5.16 3.68 9.20
N TYR A 57 -5.67 3.97 8.00
CA TYR A 57 -5.07 4.91 7.06
C TYR A 57 -5.29 6.38 7.41
N VAL A 58 -6.40 6.72 8.10
CA VAL A 58 -6.92 8.09 8.25
C VAL A 58 -7.17 8.46 9.73
N ASP A 59 -7.83 9.61 9.93
CA ASP A 59 -8.31 10.21 11.19
C ASP A 59 -7.33 11.12 11.93
N ARG A 60 -6.28 10.58 12.55
CA ARG A 60 -5.51 11.36 13.56
C ARG A 60 -4.58 12.43 12.95
N GLY A 61 -4.09 12.19 11.74
CA GLY A 61 -3.13 13.05 11.05
C GLY A 61 -3.77 13.96 10.02
N ILE A 62 -3.13 15.10 9.78
CA ILE A 62 -3.63 16.17 8.92
C ILE A 62 -3.62 15.82 7.42
N ASN A 63 -2.88 14.79 7.01
CA ASN A 63 -2.71 14.41 5.60
C ASN A 63 -3.47 13.13 5.22
N SER A 64 -4.64 12.93 5.82
CA SER A 64 -5.49 11.76 5.55
C SER A 64 -5.88 11.62 4.07
N LEU A 65 -6.17 12.74 3.40
CA LEU A 65 -6.53 12.74 1.98
C LEU A 65 -5.36 12.28 1.11
N GLU A 66 -4.18 12.84 1.35
CA GLU A 66 -2.95 12.50 0.62
C GLU A 66 -2.59 11.03 0.81
N VAL A 67 -2.69 10.52 2.06
CA VAL A 67 -2.46 9.09 2.34
C VAL A 67 -3.39 8.21 1.52
N ILE A 68 -4.70 8.44 1.57
CA ILE A 68 -5.67 7.63 0.82
C ILE A 68 -5.46 7.75 -0.69
N MET A 69 -5.24 8.97 -1.20
CA MET A 69 -5.00 9.19 -2.63
C MET A 69 -3.75 8.46 -3.10
N THR A 70 -2.66 8.49 -2.34
CA THR A 70 -1.43 7.76 -2.66
C THR A 70 -1.67 6.25 -2.62
N LEU A 71 -2.27 5.70 -1.57
CA LEU A 71 -2.53 4.26 -1.43
C LEU A 71 -3.42 3.72 -2.56
N VAL A 72 -4.52 4.43 -2.88
CA VAL A 72 -5.43 4.04 -3.96
C VAL A 72 -4.73 4.11 -5.32
N THR A 73 -3.93 5.15 -5.55
CA THR A 73 -3.14 5.28 -6.80
C THR A 73 -2.15 4.13 -6.93
N LEU A 74 -1.42 3.79 -5.87
CA LEU A 74 -0.49 2.66 -5.85
C LEU A 74 -1.20 1.32 -6.09
N LYS A 75 -2.38 1.11 -5.49
CA LYS A 75 -3.18 -0.10 -5.72
C LYS A 75 -3.61 -0.24 -7.18
N ILE A 76 -3.97 0.86 -7.84
CA ILE A 76 -4.39 0.86 -9.24
C ILE A 76 -3.19 0.61 -10.15
N LEU A 77 -2.04 1.24 -9.88
CA LEU A 77 -0.84 1.11 -10.71
C LEU A 77 -0.14 -0.24 -10.53
N PHE A 78 -0.19 -0.82 -9.32
CA PHE A 78 0.52 -2.05 -8.95
C PHE A 78 -0.40 -3.05 -8.22
N PRO A 79 -1.50 -3.51 -8.85
CA PRO A 79 -2.53 -4.30 -8.19
C PRO A 79 -2.03 -5.62 -7.59
N ASN A 80 -0.98 -6.20 -8.18
CA ASN A 80 -0.36 -7.45 -7.71
C ASN A 80 0.68 -7.25 -6.61
N CYS A 81 1.16 -6.02 -6.41
CA CYS A 81 2.30 -5.71 -5.54
C CYS A 81 1.87 -4.88 -4.33
N VAL A 82 0.69 -4.24 -4.35
CA VAL A 82 0.13 -3.46 -3.25
C VAL A 82 -1.20 -4.05 -2.82
N ARG A 83 -1.33 -4.33 -1.52
CA ARG A 83 -2.56 -4.86 -0.87
C ARG A 83 -2.99 -3.92 0.25
N LEU A 84 -4.27 -3.57 0.26
CA LEU A 84 -4.92 -2.65 1.20
C LEU A 84 -6.01 -3.38 1.98
#